data_AF-A0A445GCQ8-F1
#
_entry.id   AF-A0A445GCQ8-F1
#
_cell.length_a   1.000
_cell.length_b   1.000
_cell.length_c   1.000
_cell.angle_alpha   90.00
_cell.angle_beta   90.00
_cell.angle_gamma   90.00
#
_symmetry.space_group_name_H-M   'P 1'
#
loop_
_entity.id
_entity.type
_entity.pdbx_description
1 polymer ?
#
loop_
_entity_poly.entity_id
_entity_poly.type
_entity_poly.pdbx_seq_one_letter_code
_entity_poly.pdbx_strand_id
1 'polypeptide(L)'
;EYAELPLIPPYLHPGYHDHQYIYGVNFASSGAGDLPETNPGLVIDLKTQALYFAQVGKLLRKILGEEKAKKLLSTAVYIFSVGTNDYAVPFYTNSNGTVVLPYPQQIFIDLVICNITTAIKGIYNEGGRKFGFVNVAPLNRSPFLRTFVNGTTIDACLKEQGSKEGNVACCGGGPYMGDYSCGGKREIEEYELCNNVDEYVFFDSPHPTESTAEHFAQLMWNGNKDVIDFYNLKQLFHVESIS
;
A
#
# COMPACT_ATOMS: atom_id res chain seq x y z
N GLU A 1 6.36 -16.83 -3.93
CA GLU A 1 6.96 -17.64 -5.02
C GLU A 1 8.37 -17.17 -5.38
N TYR A 2 8.55 -15.95 -5.89
CA TYR A 2 9.87 -15.44 -6.33
C TYR A 2 11.01 -15.50 -5.30
N ALA A 3 10.73 -15.16 -4.05
CA ALA A 3 11.71 -15.17 -2.96
C ALA A 3 11.79 -16.53 -2.24
N GLU A 4 11.07 -17.55 -2.71
CA GLU A 4 10.99 -18.89 -2.09
C GLU A 4 10.56 -18.87 -0.61
N LEU A 5 9.85 -17.81 -0.20
CA LEU A 5 9.26 -17.66 1.13
C LEU A 5 7.83 -18.22 1.17
N PRO A 6 7.39 -18.75 2.32
CA PRO A 6 5.98 -19.09 2.53
C PRO A 6 5.10 -17.83 2.46
N LEU A 7 3.78 -18.03 2.39
CA LEU A 7 2.83 -16.92 2.47
C LEU A 7 3.05 -16.13 3.76
N ILE A 8 3.22 -14.82 3.63
CA ILE A 8 3.53 -13.94 4.75
C ILE A 8 2.24 -13.64 5.53
N PRO A 9 2.15 -14.04 6.81
CA PRO A 9 0.93 -13.88 7.59
C PRO A 9 0.69 -12.42 8.00
N PRO A 10 -0.57 -11.98 8.13
CA PRO A 10 -0.91 -10.76 8.87
C PRO A 10 -0.52 -10.88 10.34
N TYR A 11 0.01 -9.80 10.93
CA TYR A 11 0.45 -9.78 12.33
C TYR A 11 -0.65 -10.14 13.34
N LEU A 12 -1.89 -9.73 13.05
CA LEU A 12 -3.05 -9.98 13.91
C LEU A 12 -3.82 -11.26 13.54
N HIS A 13 -3.26 -12.14 12.70
CA HIS A 13 -3.92 -13.39 12.37
C HIS A 13 -4.01 -14.30 13.60
N PRO A 14 -5.23 -14.72 14.03
CA PRO A 14 -5.39 -15.58 15.20
C PRO A 14 -4.64 -16.91 15.04
N GLY A 15 -3.89 -17.32 16.06
CA GLY A 15 -3.17 -18.60 16.08
C GLY A 15 -1.85 -18.63 15.30
N TYR A 16 -1.45 -17.56 14.61
CA TYR A 16 -0.18 -17.55 13.85
C TYR A 16 1.07 -17.25 14.70
N HIS A 17 0.90 -16.86 15.96
CA HIS A 17 2.02 -16.57 16.87
C HIS A 17 2.93 -17.79 17.11
N ASP A 18 2.46 -18.99 16.82
CA ASP A 18 3.21 -20.25 16.95
C ASP A 18 4.32 -20.40 15.90
N HIS A 19 4.21 -19.72 14.74
CA HIS A 19 5.18 -19.78 13.65
C HIS A 19 6.31 -18.74 13.74
N GLN A 20 6.37 -17.97 14.84
CA GLN A 20 7.55 -17.20 15.25
C GLN A 20 8.04 -16.09 14.30
N TYR A 21 7.31 -15.81 13.20
CA TYR A 21 7.60 -14.76 12.20
C TYR A 21 8.99 -14.81 11.55
N ILE A 22 9.69 -15.94 11.64
CA ILE A 22 11.06 -16.08 11.15
C ILE A 22 11.18 -15.95 9.62
N TYR A 23 10.08 -16.16 8.89
CA TYR A 23 9.99 -15.99 7.43
C TYR A 23 9.36 -14.66 7.00
N GLY A 24 8.92 -13.84 7.95
CA GLY A 24 8.28 -12.55 7.70
C GLY A 24 6.90 -12.41 8.34
N VAL A 25 6.36 -11.20 8.27
CA VAL A 25 5.08 -10.79 8.83
C VAL A 25 4.57 -9.55 8.10
N ASN A 26 3.26 -9.46 7.89
CA ASN A 26 2.60 -8.34 7.23
C ASN A 26 1.87 -7.49 8.27
N PHE A 27 2.25 -6.20 8.37
CA PHE A 27 1.63 -5.24 9.29
C PHE A 27 0.59 -4.34 8.62
N ALA A 28 0.41 -4.45 7.30
CA ALA A 28 -0.46 -3.56 6.53
C ALA A 28 -1.90 -3.60 7.03
N SER A 29 -2.55 -2.43 7.01
CA SER A 29 -3.96 -2.25 7.35
C SER A 29 -4.64 -1.44 6.26
N SER A 30 -5.75 -1.96 5.73
CA SER A 30 -6.50 -1.31 4.65
C SER A 30 -7.00 0.06 5.09
N GLY A 31 -6.80 1.08 4.26
CA GLY A 31 -7.18 2.46 4.57
C GLY A 31 -6.18 3.22 5.46
N ALA A 32 -5.13 2.57 5.98
CA ALA A 32 -4.13 3.24 6.78
C ALA A 32 -3.33 4.27 5.96
N GLY A 33 -3.05 5.42 6.59
CA GLY A 33 -2.12 6.42 6.08
C GLY A 33 -0.82 6.47 6.88
N ASP A 34 0.05 7.37 6.47
CA ASP A 34 1.25 7.77 7.19
C ASP A 34 0.92 8.62 8.41
N LEU A 35 -0.16 9.41 8.32
CA LEU A 35 -0.65 10.27 9.38
C LEU A 35 -1.65 9.51 10.29
N PRO A 36 -1.56 9.69 11.63
CA PRO A 36 -2.54 9.10 12.54
C PRO A 36 -3.96 9.66 12.36
N GLU A 37 -4.09 10.83 11.72
CA GLU A 37 -5.37 11.44 11.36
C GLU A 37 -6.03 10.80 10.14
N THR A 38 -5.35 9.91 9.41
CA THR A 38 -5.93 9.21 8.27
C THR A 38 -6.81 8.05 8.75
N ASN A 39 -8.12 8.19 8.53
CA ASN A 39 -9.16 7.21 8.94
C ASN A 39 -9.07 6.82 10.43
N PRO A 40 -9.08 7.80 11.34
CA PRO A 40 -8.76 7.57 12.75
C PRO A 40 -9.80 6.64 13.39
N GLY A 41 -9.32 5.63 14.11
CA GLY A 41 -10.16 4.62 14.79
C GLY A 41 -10.70 3.51 13.89
N LEU A 42 -10.47 3.56 12.57
CA LEU A 42 -10.89 2.53 11.62
C LEU A 42 -9.73 1.65 11.15
N VAL A 43 -8.49 2.08 11.38
CA VAL A 43 -7.28 1.49 10.80
C VAL A 43 -6.19 1.32 11.85
N ILE A 44 -5.18 0.50 11.52
CA ILE A 44 -3.92 0.43 12.27
C ILE A 44 -2.96 1.39 11.58
N ASP A 45 -2.77 2.58 12.15
CA ASP A 45 -1.89 3.61 11.59
C ASP A 45 -0.42 3.14 11.50
N LEU A 46 0.38 3.82 10.65
CA LEU A 46 1.78 3.45 10.41
C LEU A 46 2.62 3.41 11.71
N LYS A 47 2.37 4.33 12.64
CA LYS A 47 3.06 4.35 13.93
C LYS A 47 2.77 3.08 14.72
N THR A 48 1.52 2.64 14.77
CA THR A 48 1.10 1.41 15.43
C THR A 48 1.66 0.17 14.72
N GLN A 49 1.69 0.16 13.39
CA GLN A 49 2.35 -0.89 12.61
C GLN A 49 3.85 -0.99 12.96
N ALA A 50 4.55 0.13 13.09
CA ALA A 50 5.96 0.16 13.52
C ALA A 50 6.15 -0.33 14.96
N LEU A 51 5.19 -0.06 15.86
CA LEU A 51 5.21 -0.60 17.22
C LEU A 51 5.03 -2.14 17.22
N TYR A 52 4.17 -2.68 16.38
CA TYR A 52 4.05 -4.13 16.20
C TYR A 52 5.32 -4.75 15.65
N PHE A 53 5.98 -4.09 14.70
CA PHE A 53 7.30 -4.52 14.25
C PHE A 53 8.32 -4.58 15.40
N ALA A 54 8.37 -3.56 16.26
CA ALA A 54 9.27 -3.58 17.42
C ALA A 54 8.96 -4.73 18.39
N GLN A 55 7.68 -5.11 18.54
CA GLN A 55 7.29 -6.30 19.31
C GLN A 55 7.79 -7.59 18.67
N VAL A 56 7.69 -7.71 17.34
CA VAL A 56 8.26 -8.85 16.60
C VAL A 56 9.78 -8.90 16.75
N GLY A 57 10.49 -7.78 16.68
CA GLY A 57 11.92 -7.71 16.92
C GLY A 57 12.32 -8.24 18.31
N LYS A 58 11.56 -7.90 19.35
CA LYS A 58 11.75 -8.45 20.71
C LYS A 58 11.49 -9.94 20.78
N LEU A 59 10.43 -10.42 20.12
CA LEU A 59 10.10 -11.85 20.05
C LEU A 59 11.22 -12.64 19.36
N LEU A 60 11.69 -12.17 18.21
CA LEU A 60 12.77 -12.80 17.45
C LEU A 60 14.06 -12.90 18.28
N ARG A 61 14.42 -11.86 19.04
CA ARG A 61 15.57 -11.92 19.97
C ARG A 61 15.37 -12.94 21.07
N LYS A 62 14.16 -13.05 21.64
CA LYS A 62 13.85 -14.02 22.68
C LYS A 62 13.98 -15.47 22.20
N ILE A 63 13.56 -15.76 20.97
CA ILE A 63 13.52 -17.14 20.44
C ILE A 63 14.81 -17.55 19.73
N LEU A 64 15.47 -16.63 19.01
CA LEU A 64 16.68 -16.93 18.23
C LEU A 64 17.98 -16.58 18.97
N GLY A 65 17.92 -15.70 19.98
CA GLY A 65 19.07 -15.03 20.56
C GLY A 65 19.49 -13.78 19.76
N GLU A 66 20.29 -12.92 20.39
CA GLU A 66 20.61 -11.57 19.87
C GLU A 66 21.29 -11.61 18.50
N GLU A 67 22.36 -12.41 18.35
CA GLU A 67 23.16 -12.48 17.12
C GLU A 67 22.34 -12.96 15.91
N LYS A 68 21.55 -14.02 16.10
CA LYS A 68 20.71 -14.58 15.03
C LYS A 68 19.57 -13.65 14.66
N ALA A 69 18.92 -13.03 15.66
CA ALA A 69 17.86 -12.06 15.41
C ALA A 69 18.39 -10.81 14.69
N LYS A 70 19.55 -10.29 15.10
CA LYS A 70 20.20 -9.15 14.43
C LYS A 70 20.53 -9.47 12.97
N LYS A 71 21.06 -10.67 12.69
CA LYS A 71 21.32 -11.14 11.32
C LYS A 71 20.02 -11.28 10.50
N LEU A 72 18.96 -11.83 11.10
CA LEU A 72 17.67 -11.96 10.42
C LEU A 72 17.08 -10.58 10.08
N LEU A 73 17.04 -9.66 11.05
CA LEU A 73 16.52 -8.30 10.85
C LEU A 73 17.35 -7.52 9.82
N SER A 74 18.68 -7.64 9.85
CA SER A 74 19.52 -6.93 8.87
C SER A 74 19.39 -7.46 7.45
N THR A 75 19.07 -8.74 7.28
CA THR A 75 18.95 -9.39 5.96
C THR A 75 17.52 -9.38 5.40
N ALA A 76 16.51 -9.16 6.26
CA ALA A 76 15.12 -9.00 5.87
C ALA A 76 14.91 -7.77 4.96
N VAL A 77 13.91 -7.86 4.07
CA VAL A 77 13.48 -6.77 3.19
C VAL A 77 12.18 -6.18 3.72
N TYR A 78 12.16 -4.86 3.91
CA TYR A 78 11.05 -4.10 4.45
C TYR A 78 10.37 -3.33 3.32
N ILE A 79 9.12 -3.69 3.00
CA ILE A 79 8.37 -3.09 1.89
C ILE A 79 7.30 -2.15 2.45
N PHE A 80 7.27 -0.92 1.93
CA PHE A 80 6.29 0.10 2.28
C PHE A 80 5.40 0.41 1.07
N SER A 81 4.09 0.39 1.30
CA SER A 81 3.06 0.84 0.35
C SER A 81 2.03 1.63 1.13
N VAL A 82 2.33 2.91 1.37
CA VAL A 82 1.61 3.83 2.27
C VAL A 82 1.51 5.21 1.60
N GLY A 83 0.75 6.15 2.18
CA GLY A 83 0.63 7.53 1.68
C GLY A 83 -0.55 7.79 0.75
N THR A 84 -1.01 6.78 0.00
CA THR A 84 -2.16 6.95 -0.90
C THR A 84 -3.41 7.43 -0.16
N ASN A 85 -3.68 6.90 1.04
CA ASN A 85 -4.85 7.28 1.82
C ASN A 85 -4.76 8.71 2.37
N ASP A 86 -3.57 9.18 2.76
CA ASP A 86 -3.34 10.55 3.23
C ASP A 86 -3.74 11.58 2.17
N TYR A 87 -3.43 11.30 0.90
CA TYR A 87 -3.78 12.17 -0.22
C TYR A 87 -5.20 11.93 -0.75
N ALA A 88 -5.76 10.74 -0.59
CA ALA A 88 -7.09 10.38 -1.09
C ALA A 88 -8.23 10.87 -0.17
N VAL A 89 -8.10 10.69 1.15
CA VAL A 89 -9.12 11.03 2.16
C VAL A 89 -9.67 12.46 2.05
N PRO A 90 -8.85 13.51 1.79
CA PRO A 90 -9.34 14.87 1.62
C PRO A 90 -10.34 15.07 0.46
N PHE A 91 -10.41 14.15 -0.52
CA PHE A 91 -11.32 14.25 -1.65
C PHE A 91 -12.76 13.84 -1.32
N TYR A 92 -12.95 12.96 -0.34
CA TYR A 92 -14.27 12.36 -0.06
C TYR A 92 -14.75 12.51 1.38
N THR A 93 -13.99 13.21 2.23
CA THR A 93 -14.42 13.53 3.61
C THR A 93 -15.17 14.86 3.73
N ASN A 94 -15.06 15.75 2.75
CA ASN A 94 -15.78 17.02 2.75
C ASN A 94 -17.08 16.92 1.94
N SER A 95 -18.22 16.99 2.62
CA SER A 95 -19.55 16.92 2.04
C SER A 95 -19.89 18.05 1.06
N ASN A 96 -19.12 19.15 1.07
CA ASN A 96 -19.32 20.28 0.16
C ASN A 96 -18.64 20.11 -1.21
N GLY A 97 -17.99 18.95 -1.47
CA GLY A 97 -17.32 18.66 -2.74
C GLY A 97 -16.04 19.47 -3.01
N THR A 98 -15.56 20.22 -2.01
CA THR A 98 -14.30 20.96 -2.09
C THR A 98 -13.19 20.19 -1.40
N VAL A 99 -12.10 19.96 -2.12
CA VAL A 99 -10.89 19.35 -1.56
C VAL A 99 -10.21 20.39 -0.67
N VAL A 100 -10.18 20.13 0.64
CA VAL A 100 -9.52 21.00 1.61
C VAL A 100 -8.44 20.21 2.31
N LEU A 101 -7.18 20.61 2.12
CA LEU A 101 -6.08 20.08 2.90
C LEU A 101 -6.04 20.78 4.28
N PRO A 102 -5.71 20.04 5.36
CA PRO A 102 -5.60 20.62 6.69
C PRO A 102 -4.43 21.60 6.83
N TYR A 103 -3.46 21.55 5.91
CA TYR A 103 -2.27 22.39 5.87
C TYR A 103 -1.96 22.82 4.43
N PRO A 104 -1.15 23.88 4.21
CA PRO A 104 -0.56 24.15 2.91
C PRO A 104 0.10 22.91 2.32
N GLN A 105 -0.02 22.73 1.00
CA GLN A 105 0.36 21.48 0.31
C GLN A 105 1.77 21.00 0.67
N GLN A 106 2.78 21.88 0.68
CA GLN A 106 4.14 21.48 1.02
C GLN A 106 4.27 20.98 2.45
N ILE A 107 3.62 21.66 3.41
CA ILE A 107 3.63 21.24 4.83
C ILE A 107 2.95 19.87 4.98
N PHE A 108 1.86 19.64 4.25
CA PHE A 108 1.19 18.34 4.25
C PHE A 108 2.09 17.22 3.74
N ILE A 109 2.81 17.46 2.63
CA ILE A 109 3.80 16.52 2.08
C ILE A 109 4.93 16.26 3.08
N ASP A 110 5.45 17.32 3.72
CA ASP A 110 6.53 17.20 4.71
C ASP A 110 6.10 16.37 5.92
N LEU A 111 4.85 16.48 6.38
CA LEU A 111 4.30 15.67 7.47
C LEU A 111 4.23 14.18 7.10
N VAL A 112 3.74 13.86 5.90
CA VAL A 112 3.68 12.48 5.38
C VAL A 112 5.10 11.89 5.30
N ILE A 113 6.04 12.60 4.67
CA ILE A 113 7.44 12.16 4.54
C ILE A 113 8.10 12.02 5.92
N CYS A 114 7.82 12.91 6.87
CA CYS A 114 8.37 12.86 8.22
C CYS A 114 7.91 11.61 8.99
N ASN A 115 6.64 11.20 8.85
CA ASN A 115 6.12 9.99 9.49
C ASN A 115 6.74 8.72 8.88
N ILE A 116 6.83 8.63 7.55
CA ILE A 116 7.56 7.56 6.86
C ILE A 116 9.00 7.49 7.37
N THR A 117 9.70 8.64 7.38
CA THR A 117 11.09 8.74 7.84
C THR A 117 11.24 8.27 9.29
N THR A 118 10.29 8.59 10.15
CA THR A 118 10.28 8.17 11.56
C THR A 118 10.11 6.67 11.69
N ALA A 119 9.19 6.07 10.93
CA ALA A 119 9.02 4.61 10.90
C ALA A 119 10.28 3.89 10.42
N ILE A 120 10.91 4.38 9.33
CA ILE A 120 12.17 3.82 8.81
C ILE A 120 13.28 3.89 9.87
N LYS A 121 13.45 5.03 10.53
CA LYS A 121 14.44 5.19 11.61
C LYS A 121 14.18 4.20 12.75
N GLY A 122 12.91 3.99 13.12
CA GLY A 122 12.53 2.98 14.09
C GLY A 122 12.97 1.57 13.68
N ILE A 123 12.68 1.17 12.45
CA ILE A 123 13.09 -0.14 11.91
C ILE A 123 14.61 -0.28 11.83
N TYR A 124 15.29 0.78 11.40
CA TYR A 124 16.74 0.82 11.29
C TYR A 124 17.43 0.63 12.66
N ASN A 125 16.89 1.28 13.70
CA ASN A 125 17.38 1.16 15.08
C ASN A 125 17.20 -0.26 15.63
N GLU A 126 16.16 -0.97 15.20
CA GLU A 126 15.96 -2.38 15.55
C GLU A 126 16.87 -3.34 14.76
N GLY A 127 17.54 -2.88 13.71
CA GLY A 127 18.51 -3.66 12.93
C GLY A 127 18.17 -3.83 11.45
N GLY A 128 17.02 -3.31 10.99
CA GLY A 128 16.65 -3.38 9.58
C GLY A 128 17.58 -2.57 8.67
N ARG A 129 17.85 -3.06 7.46
CA ARG A 129 18.80 -2.43 6.52
C ARG A 129 18.31 -2.28 5.08
N LYS A 130 17.30 -3.04 4.66
CA LYS A 130 16.89 -3.14 3.25
C LYS A 130 15.45 -2.66 3.07
N PHE A 131 15.27 -1.48 2.49
CA PHE A 131 13.96 -0.83 2.38
C PHE A 131 13.53 -0.71 0.92
N GLY A 132 12.30 -1.11 0.61
CA GLY A 132 11.64 -0.91 -0.67
C GLY A 132 10.39 -0.06 -0.49
N PHE A 133 10.16 0.88 -1.41
CA PHE A 133 9.02 1.79 -1.39
C PHE A 133 8.24 1.66 -2.68
N VAL A 134 6.94 1.50 -2.55
CA VAL A 134 5.98 1.64 -3.66
C VAL A 134 5.52 3.09 -3.67
N ASN A 135 5.75 3.79 -4.78
CA ASN A 135 5.32 5.18 -4.93
C ASN A 135 3.79 5.29 -4.97
N VAL A 136 3.27 6.44 -4.54
CA VAL A 136 1.85 6.78 -4.67
C VAL A 136 1.51 6.91 -6.16
N ALA A 137 0.56 6.11 -6.62
CA ALA A 137 0.10 6.13 -8.01
C ALA A 137 -0.68 7.44 -8.31
N PRO A 138 -0.76 7.85 -9.59
CA PRO A 138 -1.58 9.00 -9.98
C PRO A 138 -3.06 8.80 -9.61
N LEU A 139 -3.49 9.49 -8.54
CA LEU A 139 -4.82 9.33 -7.96
C LEU A 139 -5.96 9.72 -8.90
N ASN A 140 -5.69 10.60 -9.86
CA ASN A 140 -6.66 11.04 -10.87
C ASN A 140 -7.11 9.92 -11.83
N ARG A 141 -6.44 8.77 -11.83
CA ARG A 141 -6.79 7.58 -12.63
C ARG A 141 -7.65 6.58 -11.85
N SER A 142 -7.81 6.75 -10.53
CA SER A 142 -8.65 5.87 -9.71
C SER A 142 -10.13 6.07 -10.04
N PRO A 143 -10.90 5.02 -10.39
CA PRO A 143 -12.34 5.12 -10.59
C PRO A 143 -13.06 5.74 -9.39
N PHE A 144 -12.67 5.35 -8.17
CA PHE A 144 -13.25 5.88 -6.93
C PHE A 144 -13.03 7.39 -6.79
N LEU A 145 -11.81 7.89 -6.91
CA LEU A 145 -11.55 9.33 -6.70
C LEU A 145 -12.16 10.21 -7.80
N ARG A 146 -12.36 9.65 -9.00
CA ARG A 146 -13.00 10.35 -10.11
C ARG A 146 -14.48 10.64 -9.88
N THR A 147 -15.16 9.95 -8.97
CA THR A 147 -16.57 10.27 -8.62
C THR A 147 -16.68 11.56 -7.79
N PHE A 148 -15.60 11.99 -7.14
CA PHE A 148 -15.54 13.19 -6.30
C PHE A 148 -14.99 14.42 -7.02
N VAL A 149 -14.61 14.31 -8.29
CA VAL A 149 -14.00 15.39 -9.09
C VAL A 149 -14.76 15.56 -10.40
N ASN A 150 -14.91 16.80 -10.88
CA ASN A 150 -15.65 17.07 -12.12
C ASN A 150 -14.98 16.39 -13.34
N GLY A 151 -15.74 15.54 -14.04
CA GLY A 151 -15.27 14.70 -15.15
C GLY A 151 -14.58 15.46 -16.29
N THR A 152 -14.98 16.68 -16.61
CA THR A 152 -14.35 17.49 -17.68
C THR A 152 -12.88 17.83 -17.39
N THR A 153 -12.51 17.95 -16.11
CA THR A 153 -11.14 18.25 -15.68
C THR A 153 -10.25 17.01 -15.79
N ILE A 154 -10.82 15.82 -15.63
CA ILE A 154 -10.10 14.55 -15.67
C ILE A 154 -9.82 14.13 -17.11
N ASP A 155 -10.82 14.16 -18.00
CA ASP A 155 -10.67 13.71 -19.39
C ASP A 155 -9.63 14.52 -20.19
N ALA A 156 -9.39 15.78 -19.81
CA ALA A 156 -8.31 16.61 -20.36
C ALA A 156 -6.91 16.04 -20.05
N CYS A 157 -6.75 15.33 -18.93
CA CYS A 157 -5.48 14.75 -18.47
C CYS A 157 -5.26 13.29 -18.91
N LEU A 158 -6.32 12.55 -19.25
CA LEU A 158 -6.26 11.10 -19.42
C LEU A 158 -5.92 10.60 -20.84
N LYS A 159 -5.82 11.48 -21.84
CA LYS A 159 -5.71 11.15 -23.27
C LYS A 159 -4.48 10.34 -23.73
N GLU A 160 -3.60 9.92 -22.83
CA GLU A 160 -2.45 9.09 -23.18
C GLU A 160 -2.43 7.75 -22.41
N GLN A 161 -2.35 6.66 -23.20
CA GLN A 161 -1.78 5.31 -22.95
C GLN A 161 -2.69 4.13 -22.49
N GLY A 162 -2.60 3.02 -23.24
CA GLY A 162 -2.70 1.62 -22.74
C GLY A 162 -3.93 0.77 -23.12
N SER A 163 -3.72 -0.54 -23.39
CA SER A 163 -4.67 -1.53 -23.98
C SER A 163 -5.61 -2.29 -23.02
N LYS A 164 -5.56 -2.08 -21.70
CA LYS A 164 -6.55 -2.61 -20.74
C LYS A 164 -7.51 -1.50 -20.32
N GLU A 165 -8.76 -1.85 -19.97
CA GLU A 165 -9.76 -0.86 -19.52
C GLU A 165 -9.37 -0.35 -18.13
N GLY A 166 -8.61 0.75 -18.11
CA GLY A 166 -8.11 1.40 -16.90
C GLY A 166 -8.94 2.59 -16.44
N ASN A 167 -10.00 2.93 -17.18
CA ASN A 167 -10.84 4.09 -16.88
C ASN A 167 -12.08 3.73 -16.05
N VAL A 168 -12.45 2.45 -16.00
CA VAL A 168 -13.60 1.98 -15.21
C VAL A 168 -13.21 0.75 -14.38
N ALA A 169 -13.91 0.52 -13.26
CA ALA A 169 -13.75 -0.70 -12.47
C ALA A 169 -14.56 -1.88 -13.02
N CYS A 170 -14.11 -3.11 -12.78
CA CYS A 170 -14.87 -4.31 -13.14
C CYS A 170 -16.14 -4.47 -12.29
N CYS A 171 -16.11 -4.08 -11.02
CA CYS A 171 -17.21 -4.21 -10.07
C CYS A 171 -17.50 -2.87 -9.40
N GLY A 172 -18.74 -2.39 -9.52
CA GLY A 172 -19.13 -1.09 -8.96
C GLY A 172 -20.44 -0.57 -9.55
N GLY A 173 -20.69 0.73 -9.39
CA GLY A 173 -21.85 1.41 -9.94
C GLY A 173 -21.52 2.84 -10.35
N GLY A 174 -22.50 3.50 -10.98
CA GLY A 174 -22.40 4.92 -11.34
C GLY A 174 -21.30 5.24 -12.37
N PRO A 175 -20.92 6.54 -12.49
CA PRO A 175 -19.85 6.97 -13.39
C PRO A 175 -18.55 6.24 -13.09
N TYR A 176 -17.88 5.79 -14.16
CA TYR A 176 -16.63 5.03 -14.12
C TYR A 176 -16.69 3.70 -13.35
N MET A 177 -17.88 3.20 -13.01
CA MET A 177 -18.03 2.10 -12.04
C MET A 177 -17.33 2.45 -10.71
N GLY A 178 -17.28 3.75 -10.39
CA GLY A 178 -16.49 4.32 -9.32
C GLY A 178 -17.20 4.33 -7.96
N ASP A 179 -18.52 4.13 -7.93
CA ASP A 179 -19.27 4.11 -6.69
C ASP A 179 -18.79 2.95 -5.81
N TYR A 180 -18.71 3.20 -4.51
CA TYR A 180 -18.21 2.23 -3.53
C TYR A 180 -19.29 1.18 -3.20
N SER A 181 -19.88 0.55 -4.22
CA SER A 181 -21.05 -0.33 -4.13
C SER A 181 -20.75 -1.82 -4.35
N CYS A 182 -19.57 -2.16 -4.88
CA CYS A 182 -19.22 -3.55 -5.23
C CYS A 182 -19.54 -4.54 -4.10
N GLY A 183 -20.32 -5.58 -4.43
CA GLY A 183 -20.77 -6.61 -3.50
C GLY A 183 -22.03 -6.29 -2.71
N GLY A 184 -22.58 -5.06 -2.83
CA GLY A 184 -23.89 -4.68 -2.31
C GLY A 184 -24.03 -4.72 -0.78
N LYS A 185 -22.92 -4.52 -0.05
CA LYS A 185 -22.89 -4.57 1.44
C LYS A 185 -22.58 -3.22 2.07
N ARG A 186 -22.64 -2.15 1.30
CA ARG A 186 -22.28 -0.78 1.70
C ARG A 186 -23.52 0.11 1.54
N GLU A 187 -23.36 1.43 1.62
CA GLU A 187 -24.48 2.38 1.53
C GLU A 187 -25.23 2.31 0.19
N ILE A 188 -24.54 1.93 -0.89
CA ILE A 188 -25.11 1.68 -2.20
C ILE A 188 -25.15 0.16 -2.41
N GLU A 189 -26.35 -0.38 -2.61
CA GLU A 189 -26.57 -1.82 -2.77
C GLU A 189 -26.43 -2.27 -4.24
N GLU A 190 -26.78 -1.40 -5.18
CA GLU A 190 -26.70 -1.71 -6.61
C GLU A 190 -25.25 -1.71 -7.12
N TYR A 191 -24.86 -2.79 -7.78
CA TYR A 191 -23.59 -2.91 -8.47
C TYR A 191 -23.72 -3.77 -9.72
N GLU A 192 -22.85 -3.54 -10.68
CA GLU A 192 -22.61 -4.38 -11.84
C GLU A 192 -21.25 -5.07 -11.70
N LEU A 193 -21.08 -6.18 -12.41
CA LEU A 193 -19.84 -6.95 -12.47
C LEU A 193 -19.50 -7.24 -13.94
N CYS A 194 -18.24 -7.02 -14.30
CA CYS A 194 -17.74 -7.28 -15.64
C CYS A 194 -17.68 -8.79 -15.96
N ASN A 195 -17.71 -9.15 -17.24
CA ASN A 195 -17.65 -10.55 -17.67
C ASN A 195 -16.25 -11.17 -17.55
N ASN A 196 -15.19 -10.36 -17.69
CA ASN A 196 -13.81 -10.82 -17.67
C ASN A 196 -12.92 -9.84 -16.90
N VAL A 197 -12.52 -10.22 -15.68
CA VAL A 197 -11.71 -9.39 -14.78
C VAL A 197 -10.30 -9.11 -15.33
N ASP A 198 -9.75 -9.97 -16.18
CA ASP A 198 -8.38 -9.83 -16.68
C ASP A 198 -8.20 -8.70 -17.69
N GLU A 199 -9.30 -8.18 -18.25
CA GLU A 199 -9.32 -7.03 -19.15
C GLU A 199 -9.25 -5.68 -18.40
N TYR A 200 -9.42 -5.71 -17.06
CA TYR A 200 -9.54 -4.51 -16.22
C TYR A 200 -8.30 -4.30 -15.36
N VAL A 201 -7.96 -3.02 -15.14
CA VAL A 201 -6.93 -2.63 -14.17
C VAL A 201 -7.47 -2.69 -12.75
N PHE A 202 -8.73 -2.30 -12.55
CA PHE A 202 -9.39 -2.17 -11.25
C PHE A 202 -10.45 -3.26 -11.06
N PHE A 203 -10.40 -3.96 -9.93
CA PHE A 203 -11.43 -4.92 -9.55
C PHE A 203 -12.66 -4.20 -9.02
N ASP A 204 -12.50 -3.49 -7.90
CA ASP A 204 -13.47 -2.52 -7.40
C ASP A 204 -12.94 -1.09 -7.61
N SER A 205 -13.70 -0.08 -7.19
CA SER A 205 -13.38 1.30 -7.53
C SER A 205 -12.03 1.83 -7.01
N PRO A 206 -11.48 1.36 -5.88
CA PRO A 206 -10.13 1.75 -5.44
C PRO A 206 -9.03 0.70 -5.63
N HIS A 207 -9.33 -0.61 -5.79
CA HIS A 207 -8.31 -1.66 -5.76
C HIS A 207 -8.03 -2.28 -7.14
N PRO A 208 -6.76 -2.65 -7.43
CA PRO A 208 -6.42 -3.31 -8.67
C PRO A 208 -6.97 -4.75 -8.74
N THR A 209 -7.06 -5.29 -9.95
CA THR A 209 -7.31 -6.72 -10.15
C THR A 209 -6.11 -7.57 -9.72
N GLU A 210 -6.33 -8.87 -9.50
CA GLU A 210 -5.24 -9.81 -9.21
C GLU A 210 -4.17 -9.79 -10.30
N SER A 211 -4.58 -9.82 -11.58
CA SER A 211 -3.64 -9.77 -12.71
C SER A 211 -2.79 -8.50 -12.72
N THR A 212 -3.37 -7.36 -12.35
CA THR A 212 -2.65 -6.08 -12.23
C THR A 212 -1.71 -6.10 -11.03
N ALA A 213 -2.14 -6.61 -9.88
CA ALA A 213 -1.30 -6.76 -8.70
C ALA A 213 -0.10 -7.69 -8.96
N GLU A 214 -0.32 -8.79 -9.69
CA GLU A 214 0.75 -9.71 -10.11
C GLU A 214 1.74 -9.01 -11.05
N HIS A 215 1.24 -8.23 -12.02
CA HIS A 215 2.11 -7.45 -12.91
C HIS A 215 2.98 -6.45 -12.13
N PHE A 216 2.41 -5.75 -11.15
CA PHE A 216 3.19 -4.87 -10.27
C PHE A 216 4.21 -5.66 -9.44
N ALA A 217 3.86 -6.84 -8.94
CA ALA A 217 4.81 -7.70 -8.23
C ALA A 217 5.99 -8.12 -9.12
N GLN A 218 5.75 -8.42 -10.39
CA GLN A 218 6.80 -8.71 -11.37
C GLN A 218 7.72 -7.51 -11.59
N LEU A 219 7.15 -6.31 -11.80
CA LEU A 219 7.91 -5.08 -11.95
C LEU A 219 8.73 -4.74 -10.69
N MET A 220 8.15 -4.90 -9.50
CA MET A 220 8.89 -4.73 -8.24
C MET A 220 10.03 -5.75 -8.12
N TRP A 221 9.83 -6.99 -8.59
CA TRP A 221 10.81 -8.05 -8.48
C TRP A 221 12.02 -7.86 -9.40
N ASN A 222 11.80 -7.63 -10.70
CA ASN A 222 12.87 -7.61 -11.70
C ASN A 222 12.89 -6.39 -12.64
N GLY A 223 12.05 -5.38 -12.36
CA GLY A 223 11.93 -4.19 -13.20
C GLY A 223 13.25 -3.49 -13.46
N ASN A 224 13.30 -2.82 -14.61
CA ASN A 224 14.44 -2.05 -15.08
C ASN A 224 14.40 -0.61 -14.53
N LYS A 225 15.33 0.24 -14.99
CA LYS A 225 15.45 1.64 -14.53
C LYS A 225 14.31 2.56 -14.97
N ASP A 226 13.43 2.10 -15.85
CA ASP A 226 12.26 2.90 -16.26
C ASP A 226 11.17 2.89 -15.17
N VAL A 227 11.15 1.85 -14.33
CA VAL A 227 10.15 1.67 -13.26
C VAL A 227 10.77 1.54 -11.86
N ILE A 228 12.08 1.31 -11.75
CA ILE A 228 12.81 1.13 -10.49
C ILE A 228 13.96 2.14 -10.39
N ASP A 229 13.94 2.96 -9.35
CA ASP A 229 14.95 4.00 -9.13
C ASP A 229 16.30 3.41 -8.67
N PHE A 230 16.31 2.68 -7.55
CA PHE A 230 17.54 2.14 -6.94
C PHE A 230 17.74 0.64 -7.22
N TYR A 231 17.16 -0.20 -6.38
CA TYR A 231 17.24 -1.66 -6.45
C TYR A 231 15.85 -2.25 -6.61
N ASN A 232 15.70 -3.22 -7.51
CA ASN A 232 14.49 -4.05 -7.51
C ASN A 232 14.54 -5.05 -6.34
N LEU A 233 13.42 -5.70 -6.02
CA LEU A 233 13.35 -6.60 -4.87
C LEU A 233 14.33 -7.76 -5.03
N LYS A 234 14.50 -8.32 -6.24
CA LYS A 234 15.49 -9.39 -6.47
C LYS A 234 16.88 -8.94 -6.03
N GLN A 235 17.32 -7.74 -6.40
CA GLN A 235 18.61 -7.20 -5.97
C GLN A 235 18.66 -6.96 -4.46
N LEU A 236 17.60 -6.40 -3.85
CA LEU A 236 17.52 -6.18 -2.40
C LEU A 236 17.67 -7.49 -1.60
N PHE A 237 17.08 -8.59 -2.06
CA PHE A 237 17.25 -9.89 -1.39
C PHE A 237 18.71 -10.39 -1.43
N HIS A 238 19.46 -10.08 -2.50
CA HIS A 238 20.82 -10.59 -2.71
C HIS A 238 21.94 -9.64 -2.28
N VAL A 239 21.66 -8.34 -2.09
CA VAL A 239 22.68 -7.39 -1.63
C VAL A 239 23.09 -7.71 -0.19
N GLU A 240 24.39 -7.70 0.09
CA GLU A 240 24.88 -7.89 1.45
C GLU A 240 24.54 -6.68 2.31
N SER A 241 24.07 -6.95 3.53
CA SER A 241 23.79 -5.89 4.50
C SER A 241 25.10 -5.38 5.08
N ILE A 242 25.39 -4.09 4.91
CA ILE A 242 26.54 -3.45 5.55
C ILE A 242 26.26 -3.37 7.07
N SER A 243 27.21 -3.87 7.86
CA SER A 243 27.13 -3.99 9.32
C SER A 243 27.09 -2.66 10.05
#